data_AF-A0A2V8P8S7-F1
#
_entry.id   AF-A0A2V8P8S7-F1
#
_cell.length_a   1.000
_cell.length_b   1.000
_cell.length_c   1.000
_cell.angle_alpha   90.00
_cell.angle_beta   90.00
_cell.angle_gamma   90.00
#
_symmetry.space_group_name_H-M   'P 1'
#
loop_
_entity.id
_entity.type
_entity.pdbx_description
1 polymer ?
#
loop_
_entity_poly.entity_id
_entity_poly.type
_entity_poly.pdbx_seq_one_letter_code
_entity_poly.pdbx_strand_id
1 'polypeptide(L)'
;MRTLFFRGLLLLTAMTAFVGIGHAGPKRHDLREDRREIRRDTRDIRGDRRDIRRDERERRADVRDYREDKEDGASRRELREDRREIAGDTRAIRGDRRDVTKDRRERRADIRDFRGERHEPPE
;
A
#
# COMPACT_ATOMS: atom_id res chain seq x y z
N MET A 1 -34.24 -11.49 11.32
CA MET A 1 -33.06 -12.18 10.77
C MET A 1 -32.29 -11.20 9.91
N ARG A 2 -31.41 -10.40 10.50
CA ARG A 2 -30.51 -9.51 9.75
C ARG A 2 -29.16 -10.22 9.73
N THR A 3 -28.73 -10.58 8.54
CA THR A 3 -27.53 -11.36 8.28
C THR A 3 -26.32 -10.58 8.73
N LEU A 4 -25.63 -11.06 9.76
CA LEU A 4 -24.27 -10.68 10.14
C LEU A 4 -23.41 -10.83 8.90
N PHE A 5 -23.16 -9.73 8.19
CA PHE A 5 -22.20 -9.72 7.10
C PHE A 5 -20.82 -9.74 7.73
N PHE A 6 -20.39 -10.90 8.22
CA PHE A 6 -18.98 -11.27 8.35
C PHE A 6 -18.39 -11.24 6.94
N ARG A 7 -18.15 -10.03 6.43
CA ARG A 7 -17.39 -9.79 5.20
C ARG A 7 -15.95 -9.91 5.62
N GLY A 8 -15.55 -11.18 5.81
CA GLY A 8 -14.19 -11.57 6.12
C GLY A 8 -13.24 -10.86 5.18
N LEU A 9 -12.52 -9.89 5.74
CA LEU A 9 -11.10 -9.64 5.59
C LEU A 9 -10.50 -10.33 4.36
N LEU A 10 -10.70 -9.73 3.19
CA LEU A 10 -9.93 -10.09 2.01
C LEU A 10 -8.61 -9.34 2.10
N LEU A 11 -7.73 -9.82 2.99
CA LEU A 11 -6.34 -9.42 3.06
C LEU A 11 -5.67 -9.82 1.75
N LEU A 12 -5.72 -8.93 0.77
CA LEU A 12 -4.87 -8.96 -0.41
C LEU A 12 -3.47 -8.54 0.05
N THR A 13 -2.79 -9.44 0.76
CA THR A 13 -1.36 -9.31 1.01
C THR A 13 -0.67 -9.46 -0.34
N ALA A 14 -0.42 -8.33 -0.99
CA ALA A 14 0.49 -8.24 -2.13
C ALA A 14 1.91 -8.51 -1.62
N MET A 15 2.21 -9.78 -1.37
CA MET A 15 3.56 -10.24 -1.18
C MET A 15 4.22 -10.30 -2.57
N THR A 16 4.98 -9.27 -2.92
CA THR A 16 6.05 -9.43 -3.90
C THR A 16 7.32 -8.82 -3.32
N ALA A 17 8.20 -9.75 -2.98
CA ALA A 17 9.47 -9.55 -2.32
C ALA A 17 10.39 -8.62 -3.11
N PHE A 18 11.08 -7.77 -2.34
CA PHE A 18 12.30 -7.09 -2.71
C PHE A 18 13.33 -8.12 -3.20
N VAL A 19 13.85 -7.95 -4.42
CA VAL A 19 15.09 -8.60 -4.86
C VAL A 19 16.01 -7.48 -5.32
N GLY A 20 16.82 -6.97 -4.39
CA GLY A 20 17.96 -6.12 -4.70
C GLY A 20 19.10 -6.98 -5.21
N ILE A 21 19.46 -6.83 -6.48
CA ILE A 21 20.72 -7.31 -7.05
C ILE A 21 21.53 -6.06 -7.38
N GLY A 22 22.60 -5.79 -6.62
CA GLY A 22 23.57 -4.76 -7.00
C GLY A 22 24.60 -5.34 -7.96
N HIS A 23 24.98 -4.63 -9.03
CA HIS A 23 26.24 -4.77 -9.76
C HIS A 23 26.57 -3.52 -10.62
N ALA A 24 27.66 -2.82 -10.26
CA ALA A 24 28.71 -2.19 -11.08
C ALA A 24 28.43 -1.48 -12.44
N GLY A 25 28.61 -0.14 -12.44
CA GLY A 25 29.36 0.67 -13.44
C GLY A 25 28.65 1.07 -14.76
N PRO A 26 28.72 2.35 -15.19
CA PRO A 26 27.72 2.96 -16.06
C PRO A 26 27.89 2.51 -17.52
N LYS A 27 26.87 1.88 -18.08
CA LYS A 27 26.80 1.62 -19.52
C LYS A 27 25.39 1.93 -19.98
N ARG A 28 25.26 2.82 -20.98
CA ARG A 28 24.04 3.32 -21.66
C ARG A 28 22.86 2.35 -21.89
N HIS A 29 23.06 1.05 -21.71
CA HIS A 29 22.01 0.04 -21.55
C HIS A 29 21.16 0.26 -20.27
N ASP A 30 21.77 0.71 -19.17
CA ASP A 30 21.12 1.02 -17.87
C ASP A 30 20.01 2.05 -17.99
N LEU A 31 20.28 3.21 -18.60
CA LEU A 31 19.32 4.31 -18.64
C LEU A 31 17.94 3.94 -19.24
N ARG A 32 17.89 2.93 -20.13
CA ARG A 32 16.60 2.42 -20.65
C ARG A 32 15.90 1.52 -19.64
N GLU A 33 16.65 0.74 -18.89
CA GLU A 33 16.19 -0.15 -17.83
C GLU A 33 15.74 0.66 -16.61
N ASP A 34 16.52 1.62 -16.12
CA ASP A 34 16.16 2.52 -15.02
C ASP A 34 14.86 3.27 -15.32
N ARG A 35 14.72 3.74 -16.57
CA ARG A 35 13.49 4.40 -17.01
C ARG A 35 12.29 3.45 -16.98
N ARG A 36 12.49 2.16 -17.27
CA ARG A 36 11.43 1.14 -17.17
C ARG A 36 11.10 0.84 -15.71
N GLU A 37 12.10 0.75 -14.84
CA GLU A 37 11.95 0.53 -13.41
C GLU A 37 11.18 1.69 -12.75
N ILE A 38 11.61 2.93 -12.92
CA ILE A 38 10.90 4.13 -12.43
C ILE A 38 9.44 4.15 -12.88
N ARG A 39 9.15 3.69 -14.11
CA ARG A 39 7.78 3.59 -14.64
C ARG A 39 6.98 2.47 -13.96
N ARG A 40 7.62 1.34 -13.66
CA ARG A 40 7.04 0.23 -12.92
C ARG A 40 6.70 0.67 -11.50
N ASP A 41 7.65 1.24 -10.76
CA ASP A 41 7.39 1.73 -9.39
C ASP A 41 6.31 2.80 -9.36
N THR A 42 6.26 3.65 -10.39
CA THR A 42 5.17 4.63 -10.52
C THR A 42 3.81 3.96 -10.69
N ARG A 43 3.74 2.84 -11.41
CA ARG A 43 2.50 2.08 -11.58
C ARG A 43 2.14 1.34 -10.29
N ASP A 44 3.10 0.72 -9.64
CA ASP A 44 2.89 -0.08 -8.43
C ASP A 44 2.41 0.82 -7.28
N ILE A 45 3.08 1.96 -7.04
CA ILE A 45 2.63 2.99 -6.08
C ILE A 45 1.21 3.51 -6.38
N ARG A 46 0.80 3.55 -7.65
CA ARG A 46 -0.58 3.94 -8.01
C ARG A 46 -1.59 2.83 -7.68
N GLY A 47 -1.19 1.56 -7.86
CA GLY A 47 -1.92 0.38 -7.42
C GLY A 47 -2.16 0.40 -5.91
N ASP A 48 -1.09 0.50 -5.12
CA ASP A 48 -1.17 0.49 -3.65
C ASP A 48 -2.06 1.62 -3.13
N ARG A 49 -1.97 2.81 -3.74
CA ARG A 49 -2.84 3.94 -3.38
C ARG A 49 -4.31 3.67 -3.69
N ARG A 50 -4.62 2.90 -4.72
CA ARG A 50 -5.99 2.51 -5.04
C ARG A 50 -6.50 1.48 -4.04
N ASP A 51 -5.65 0.55 -3.62
CA ASP A 51 -6.01 -0.49 -2.67
C ASP A 51 -6.20 0.09 -1.27
N ILE A 52 -5.29 0.95 -0.79
CA ILE A 52 -5.48 1.74 0.44
C ILE A 52 -6.82 2.50 0.45
N ARG A 53 -7.23 3.06 -0.70
CA ARG A 53 -8.51 3.78 -0.81
C ARG A 53 -9.71 2.84 -0.76
N ARG A 54 -9.56 1.58 -1.17
CA ARG A 54 -10.59 0.55 -1.04
C ARG A 54 -10.70 0.15 0.43
N ASP A 55 -9.59 -0.15 1.08
CA ASP A 55 -9.55 -0.55 2.49
C ASP A 55 -10.12 0.54 3.40
N GLU A 56 -9.83 1.82 3.09
CA GLU A 56 -10.45 2.94 3.79
C GLU A 56 -11.97 3.02 3.64
N ARG A 57 -12.53 2.58 2.51
CA ARG A 57 -13.99 2.53 2.30
C ARG A 57 -14.60 1.36 3.05
N GLU A 58 -13.94 0.22 3.04
CA GLU A 58 -14.36 -1.00 3.77
C GLU A 58 -14.36 -0.71 5.27
N ARG A 59 -13.25 -0.24 5.84
CA ARG A 59 -13.20 0.19 7.25
C ARG A 59 -14.26 1.24 7.61
N ARG A 60 -14.61 2.14 6.68
CA ARG A 60 -15.70 3.12 6.91
C ARG A 60 -17.08 2.46 6.92
N ALA A 61 -17.27 1.37 6.18
CA ALA A 61 -18.47 0.55 6.27
C ALA A 61 -18.51 -0.16 7.62
N ASP A 62 -17.43 -0.79 8.05
CA ASP A 62 -17.39 -1.51 9.33
C ASP A 62 -17.66 -0.57 10.52
N VAL A 63 -17.17 0.68 10.45
CA VAL A 63 -17.49 1.71 11.46
C VAL A 63 -18.97 2.13 11.44
N ARG A 64 -19.65 2.07 10.29
CA ARG A 64 -21.10 2.32 10.23
C ARG A 64 -21.86 1.15 10.81
N ASP A 65 -21.50 -0.06 10.41
CA ASP A 65 -22.14 -1.30 10.86
C ASP A 65 -22.00 -1.44 12.39
N TYR A 66 -20.80 -1.19 12.94
CA TYR A 66 -20.59 -1.10 14.39
C TYR A 66 -21.52 -0.10 15.11
N ARG A 67 -21.85 1.02 14.47
CA ARG A 67 -22.77 2.01 15.08
C ARG A 67 -24.21 1.51 15.05
N GLU A 68 -24.63 0.90 13.94
CA GLU A 68 -25.94 0.28 13.81
C GLU A 68 -26.10 -0.86 14.81
N ASP A 69 -25.14 -1.78 14.91
CA ASP A 69 -25.15 -2.88 15.88
C ASP A 69 -25.22 -2.37 17.33
N LYS A 70 -24.50 -1.27 17.62
CA LYS A 70 -24.57 -0.64 18.95
C LYS A 70 -25.95 -0.06 19.24
N GLU A 71 -26.60 0.54 18.26
CA GLU A 71 -27.96 1.10 18.39
C GLU A 71 -29.01 -0.01 18.52
N ASP A 72 -28.83 -1.12 17.81
CA ASP A 72 -29.68 -2.31 17.85
C ASP A 72 -29.48 -3.18 19.11
N GLY A 73 -28.57 -2.78 20.00
CA GLY A 73 -28.37 -3.42 21.30
C GLY A 73 -27.51 -4.68 21.24
N ALA A 74 -26.60 -4.78 20.27
CA ALA A 74 -25.63 -5.87 20.19
C ALA A 74 -24.86 -6.06 21.50
N SER A 75 -24.43 -7.29 21.75
CA SER A 75 -23.76 -7.66 22.98
C SER A 75 -22.42 -6.94 23.12
N ARG A 76 -21.97 -6.75 24.37
CA ARG A 76 -20.63 -6.20 24.65
C ARG A 76 -19.50 -7.00 24.00
N ARG A 77 -19.74 -8.30 23.76
CA ARG A 77 -18.77 -9.18 23.14
C ARG A 77 -18.65 -8.89 21.64
N GLU A 78 -19.77 -8.82 20.92
CA GLU A 78 -19.82 -8.49 19.49
C GLU A 78 -19.18 -7.13 19.22
N LEU A 79 -19.64 -6.08 19.93
CA LEU A 79 -19.10 -4.72 19.80
C LEU A 79 -17.59 -4.62 20.10
N ARG A 80 -17.05 -5.55 20.90
CA ARG A 80 -15.62 -5.62 21.19
C ARG A 80 -14.85 -6.32 20.07
N GLU A 81 -15.45 -7.31 19.42
CA GLU A 81 -14.90 -7.98 18.25
C GLU A 81 -14.84 -7.00 17.07
N ASP A 82 -15.91 -6.28 16.76
CA ASP A 82 -15.92 -5.27 15.69
C ASP A 82 -14.87 -4.17 15.91
N ARG A 83 -14.77 -3.67 17.16
CA ARG A 83 -13.76 -2.67 17.51
C ARG A 83 -12.34 -3.19 17.28
N ARG A 84 -12.09 -4.48 17.52
CA ARG A 84 -10.77 -5.10 17.29
C ARG A 84 -10.48 -5.21 15.80
N GLU A 85 -11.46 -5.57 14.99
CA GLU A 85 -11.35 -5.67 13.53
C GLU A 85 -11.06 -4.29 12.93
N ILE A 86 -11.88 -3.28 13.22
CA ILE A 86 -11.66 -1.89 12.79
C ILE A 86 -10.26 -1.38 13.19
N ALA A 87 -9.80 -1.74 14.40
CA ALA A 87 -8.46 -1.38 14.86
C ALA A 87 -7.35 -2.16 14.14
N GLY A 88 -7.61 -3.40 13.70
CA GLY A 88 -6.78 -4.19 12.79
C GLY A 88 -6.62 -3.47 11.45
N ASP A 89 -7.72 -3.15 10.77
CA ASP A 89 -7.69 -2.51 9.45
C ASP A 89 -7.04 -1.14 9.51
N THR A 90 -7.31 -0.39 10.58
CA THR A 90 -6.65 0.91 10.82
C THR A 90 -5.12 0.76 10.92
N ARG A 91 -4.62 -0.34 11.50
CA ARG A 91 -3.19 -0.60 11.59
C ARG A 91 -2.62 -1.05 10.25
N ALA A 92 -3.32 -1.93 9.53
CA ALA A 92 -2.92 -2.38 8.19
C ALA A 92 -2.77 -1.18 7.23
N ILE A 93 -3.84 -0.38 7.08
CA ILE A 93 -3.84 0.84 6.23
C ILE A 93 -2.70 1.80 6.59
N ARG A 94 -2.35 1.91 7.89
CA ARG A 94 -1.22 2.74 8.34
C ARG A 94 0.12 2.15 7.91
N GLY A 95 0.26 0.83 7.92
CA GLY A 95 1.41 0.11 7.36
C GLY A 95 1.57 0.40 5.88
N ASP A 96 0.54 0.15 5.08
CA ASP A 96 0.58 0.34 3.63
C ASP A 96 0.92 1.79 3.24
N ARG A 97 0.36 2.77 3.97
CA ARG A 97 0.71 4.19 3.78
C ARG A 97 2.18 4.49 4.08
N ARG A 98 2.80 3.80 5.04
CA ARG A 98 4.23 3.95 5.33
C ARG A 98 5.06 3.35 4.21
N ASP A 99 4.69 2.18 3.70
CA ASP A 99 5.43 1.51 2.63
C ASP A 99 5.34 2.32 1.33
N VAL A 100 4.14 2.75 0.92
CA VAL A 100 3.98 3.72 -0.19
C VAL A 100 4.79 5.01 0.00
N THR A 101 5.05 5.42 1.25
CA THR A 101 5.90 6.58 1.52
C THR A 101 7.38 6.27 1.31
N LYS A 102 7.85 5.07 1.64
CA LYS A 102 9.21 4.60 1.37
C LYS A 102 9.45 4.42 -0.13
N ASP A 103 8.56 3.73 -0.84
CA ASP A 103 8.69 3.50 -2.29
C ASP A 103 8.74 4.82 -3.05
N ARG A 104 7.97 5.82 -2.59
CA ARG A 104 8.02 7.17 -3.16
C ARG A 104 9.34 7.89 -2.92
N ARG A 105 10.06 7.58 -1.84
CA ARG A 105 11.38 8.14 -1.54
C ARG A 105 12.44 7.44 -2.38
N GLU A 106 12.40 6.11 -2.47
CA GLU A 106 13.30 5.29 -3.30
C GLU A 106 13.21 5.72 -4.76
N ARG A 107 12.01 5.68 -5.35
CA ARG A 107 11.79 6.17 -6.72
C ARG A 107 12.24 7.62 -6.95
N ARG A 108 12.23 8.48 -5.92
CA ARG A 108 12.74 9.85 -6.03
C ARG A 108 14.26 9.91 -6.06
N ALA A 109 14.93 9.01 -5.35
CA ALA A 109 16.38 8.81 -5.44
C ALA A 109 16.74 8.30 -6.83
N ASP A 110 16.07 7.26 -7.33
CA ASP A 110 16.35 6.69 -8.66
C ASP A 110 16.16 7.74 -9.78
N ILE A 111 15.11 8.57 -9.67
CA ILE A 111 14.92 9.70 -10.61
C ILE A 111 16.06 10.72 -10.53
N ARG A 112 16.64 10.96 -9.35
CA ARG A 112 17.77 11.89 -9.18
C ARG A 112 19.03 11.30 -9.80
N ASP A 113 19.30 10.03 -9.53
CA ASP A 113 20.49 9.34 -10.01
C ASP A 113 20.46 9.20 -11.54
N PHE A 114 19.32 8.76 -12.09
CA PHE A 114 19.06 8.75 -13.54
C PHE A 114 19.27 10.12 -14.21
N ARG A 115 18.94 11.22 -13.52
CA ARG A 115 19.17 12.58 -14.05
C ARG A 115 20.64 12.98 -13.96
N GLY A 116 21.34 12.56 -12.92
CA GLY A 116 22.77 12.78 -12.73
C GLY A 116 23.59 12.07 -13.80
N GLU A 117 23.36 10.78 -13.99
CA GLU A 117 24.03 9.95 -15.02
C GLU A 117 23.78 10.46 -16.43
N ARG A 118 22.58 10.99 -16.71
CA ARG A 118 22.29 11.64 -18.00
C ARG A 118 23.11 12.93 -18.22
N HIS A 119 23.56 13.59 -17.17
CA HIS A 119 24.29 14.87 -17.25
C HIS A 119 25.81 14.71 -17.21
N GLU A 120 26.32 13.51 -16.96
CA GLU A 120 27.75 13.22 -16.99
C GLU A 120 28.24 13.12 -18.44
N PRO A 121 29.13 14.03 -18.91
CA PRO A 121 29.67 13.95 -20.26
C PRO A 121 30.61 12.74 -20.37
N PRO A 122 30.69 12.08 -21.55
CA PRO A 122 31.72 11.07 -21.76
C PRO A 122 33.11 11.70 -21.66
N GLU A 123 34.02 11.07 -20.92
CA GLU A 123 35.46 11.40 -20.87
C GLU A 123 36.11 11.36 -22.27
#